data_AF-A0A3S1NFR6-F1
#
_entry.id   AF-A0A3S1NFR6-F1
#
_cell.length_a   1.000
_cell.length_b   1.000
_cell.length_c   1.000
_cell.angle_alpha   90.00
_cell.angle_beta   90.00
_cell.angle_gamma   90.00
#
_symmetry.space_group_name_H-M   'P 1'
#
loop_
_entity.id
_entity.type
_entity.pdbx_description
1 polymer ?
#
loop_
_entity_poly.entity_id
_entity_poly.type
_entity_poly.pdbx_seq_one_letter_code
_entity_poly.pdbx_strand_id
1 'polypeptide(L)' 'WGGGTYTINEKTSFNAQLSYDEGKNFGVAANIAYEIVKGLKVTAEVDYLHLGEDSVTNFTKADKENSVGGILRFQRSF' A
#
# COMPACT_ATOMS: atom_id res chain seq x y z
N TRP A 1 6.95 10.77 5.39
CA TRP A 1 6.69 9.36 5.06
C TRP A 1 8.01 8.62 5.00
N GLY A 2 8.01 7.31 5.17
CA GLY A 2 9.19 6.47 5.07
C GLY A 2 8.79 5.02 4.87
N GLY A 3 9.71 4.22 4.37
CA GLY A 3 9.44 2.81 4.12
C GLY A 3 10.64 2.05 3.60
N GLY A 4 10.44 0.75 3.44
CA GLY A 4 11.48 -0.17 3.01
C GLY A 4 10.91 -1.24 2.11
N THR A 5 11.79 -1.78 1.26
CA THR A 5 11.52 -2.98 0.48
C THR A 5 12.51 -4.05 0.90
N TYR A 6 12.01 -5.25 1.14
CA TYR A 6 12.80 -6.43 1.41
C TYR A 6 12.61 -7.45 0.30
N THR A 7 13.70 -7.80 -0.38
CA THR A 7 13.70 -8.87 -1.38
C THR A 7 13.79 -10.21 -0.65
N ILE A 8 12.71 -10.97 -0.68
CA ILE A 8 12.63 -12.30 -0.04
C ILE A 8 13.39 -13.32 -0.91
N ASN A 9 13.17 -13.25 -2.23
CA ASN A 9 13.88 -14.05 -3.24
C ASN A 9 13.75 -13.37 -4.61
N GLU A 10 14.34 -13.98 -5.64
CA GLU A 10 14.32 -13.45 -7.02
C GLU A 10 12.93 -13.14 -7.58
N LYS A 11 11.88 -13.81 -7.08
CA LYS A 11 10.50 -13.64 -7.54
C LYS A 11 9.62 -12.85 -6.58
N THR A 12 10.10 -12.56 -5.37
CA THR A 12 9.24 -12.10 -4.28
C THR A 12 9.87 -10.94 -3.52
N SER A 13 9.16 -9.83 -3.42
CA SER A 13 9.54 -8.70 -2.59
C SER A 13 8.38 -8.26 -1.71
N PHE A 14 8.70 -7.94 -0.46
CA PHE A 14 7.80 -7.31 0.48
C PHE A 14 8.10 -5.81 0.58
N ASN A 15 7.08 -4.97 0.57
CA ASN A 15 7.19 -3.52 0.78
C ASN A 15 6.32 -3.11 1.96
N ALA A 16 6.84 -2.20 2.79
CA ALA A 16 6.08 -1.54 3.82
C ALA A 16 6.42 -0.05 3.87
N GLN A 17 5.40 0.78 4.00
CA GLN A 17 5.50 2.23 4.05
C GLN A 17 4.56 2.77 5.12
N LEU A 18 4.99 3.87 5.74
CA LEU A 18 4.20 4.61 6.72
C LEU A 18 4.31 6.11 6.47
N SER A 19 3.23 6.82 6.76
CA SER A 19 3.13 8.27 6.62
C SER A 19 2.43 8.86 7.82
N TYR A 20 2.86 10.06 8.20
CA TYR A 20 2.22 10.88 9.22
C TYR A 20 2.39 12.35 8.85
N ASP A 21 1.40 13.18 9.13
CA ASP A 21 1.41 14.61 8.85
C ASP A 21 0.96 15.47 10.05
N GLU A 22 1.02 16.79 9.89
CA GLU A 22 0.66 17.77 10.94
C GLU A 22 -0.83 17.71 11.31
N GLY A 23 -1.69 17.32 10.37
CA GLY A 23 -3.13 17.11 10.57
C GLY A 23 -3.46 15.81 11.32
N LYS A 24 -2.44 15.12 11.86
CA LYS A 24 -2.56 13.84 12.57
C LYS A 24 -3.08 12.70 11.71
N ASN A 25 -3.03 12.82 10.39
CA ASN A 25 -3.34 11.70 9.52
C ASN A 25 -2.22 10.68 9.59
N PHE A 26 -2.56 9.40 9.71
CA PHE A 26 -1.59 8.32 9.74
C PHE A 26 -1.95 7.26 8.70
N GLY A 27 -0.97 6.93 7.86
CA GLY A 27 -1.12 5.92 6.80
C GLY A 27 -0.13 4.79 6.97
N VAL A 28 -0.57 3.57 6.70
CA VAL A 28 0.28 2.38 6.53
C VAL A 28 -0.10 1.70 5.23
N ALA A 29 0.89 1.35 4.42
CA ALA A 29 0.72 0.52 3.24
C ALA A 29 1.69 -0.66 3.31
N ALA A 30 1.21 -1.87 3.07
CA ALA A 30 2.05 -3.06 3.00
C ALA A 30 1.64 -3.93 1.82
N ASN A 31 2.62 -4.39 1.04
CA ASN A 31 2.36 -5.27 -0.09
C ASN A 31 3.39 -6.38 -0.27
N ILE A 32 2.95 -7.45 -0.91
CA ILE A 32 3.81 -8.48 -1.48
C ILE A 32 3.67 -8.44 -2.99
N ALA A 33 4.79 -8.30 -3.68
CA ALA A 33 4.87 -8.47 -5.12
C ALA A 33 5.49 -9.83 -5.42
N TYR A 34 4.77 -10.66 -6.18
CA TYR A 34 5.18 -12.00 -6.57
C TYR A 34 5.15 -12.17 -8.09
N GLU A 35 6.29 -12.55 -8.67
CA GLU A 35 6.40 -12.91 -10.07
C GLU A 35 6.10 -14.41 -10.25
N ILE A 36 4.84 -14.70 -10.62
CA ILE A 36 4.35 -16.08 -10.79
C ILE A 36 5.14 -16.78 -11.89
N VAL A 37 5.26 -16.12 -13.05
CA VAL A 37 6.08 -16.54 -14.18
C VAL A 37 6.80 -15.32 -14.75
N LYS A 38 7.86 -15.53 -15.53
CA LYS A 38 8.65 -14.45 -16.12
C LYS A 38 7.74 -13.45 -16.85
N GLY A 39 7.78 -12.19 -16.42
CA GLY A 39 6.99 -11.09 -16.96
C GLY A 39 5.54 -11.04 -16.49
N LEU A 40 5.07 -11.89 -15.56
CA LEU A 40 3.76 -11.78 -14.93
C LEU A 40 3.91 -11.61 -13.42
N LYS A 41 3.59 -10.41 -12.94
CA LYS A 41 3.67 -10.02 -11.54
C LYS A 41 2.28 -9.79 -10.97
N VAL A 42 2.02 -10.35 -9.80
CA VAL A 42 0.84 -10.08 -8.99
C VAL A 42 1.28 -9.38 -7.72
N THR A 43 0.63 -8.27 -7.39
CA THR A 43 0.88 -7.52 -6.15
C THR A 43 -0.39 -7.46 -5.33
N ALA A 44 -0.33 -7.96 -4.10
CA ALA A 44 -1.39 -7.81 -3.12
C ALA A 44 -0.97 -6.74 -2.10
N GLU A 45 -1.81 -5.73 -1.92
CA GLU A 45 -1.58 -4.58 -1.05
C GLU A 45 -2.73 -4.42 -0.06
N VAL A 46 -2.39 -4.08 1.18
CA VAL A 46 -3.33 -3.67 2.22
C VAL A 46 -2.89 -2.31 2.75
N ASP A 47 -3.87 -1.44 2.95
CA ASP A 47 -3.70 -0.09 3.41
C ASP A 47 -4.53 0.15 4.67
N TYR A 48 -3.96 0.89 5.61
CA TYR A 48 -4.66 1.44 6.76
C TYR A 48 -4.52 2.95 6.74
N LEU A 49 -5.63 3.64 7.02
CA LEU A 49 -5.68 5.08 7.16
C LEU A 49 -6.38 5.44 8.46
N HIS A 50 -5.74 6.27 9.26
CA HIS A 50 -6.35 7.05 10.32
C HIS A 50 -6.47 8.50 9.86
N LEU A 51 -7.68 9.03 9.84
CA LEU A 51 -7.98 10.42 9.50
C LEU A 51 -7.99 11.26 10.78
N GLY A 52 -7.14 12.27 10.83
CA GLY A 52 -7.01 13.18 11.96
C GLY A 52 -7.94 14.39 11.86
N GLU A 53 -7.38 15.58 12.07
CA GLU A 53 -8.14 16.84 12.18
C GLU A 53 -8.50 17.43 10.81
N ASP A 54 -7.67 17.20 9.78
CA ASP A 54 -7.90 17.72 8.44
C ASP A 54 -8.48 16.65 7.52
N SER A 55 -9.74 16.85 7.12
CA SER A 55 -10.37 16.03 6.09
C SER A 55 -9.73 16.32 4.73
N VAL A 56 -8.78 15.48 4.31
CA VAL A 56 -8.27 15.48 2.94
C VAL A 56 -9.36 14.96 2.00
N THR A 57 -9.57 15.64 0.87
CA THR A 57 -10.42 15.11 -0.21
C THR A 57 -9.83 13.79 -0.71
N ASN A 58 -10.55 12.69 -0.51
CA ASN A 58 -10.15 11.37 -0.99
C ASN A 58 -11.11 10.88 -2.09
N PHE A 59 -10.62 10.02 -2.99
CA PHE A 59 -11.42 9.38 -4.05
C PHE A 59 -11.91 7.97 -3.67
N THR A 60 -11.45 7.44 -2.54
CA THR A 60 -11.71 6.07 -2.04
C THR A 60 -12.95 5.97 -1.16
N LYS A 61 -13.59 7.09 -0.81
CA LYS A 61 -14.63 7.23 0.23
C LYS A 61 -14.18 6.70 1.60
N ALA A 62 -12.88 6.81 1.90
CA ALA A 62 -12.31 6.49 3.20
C ALA A 62 -12.61 7.61 4.22
N ASP A 63 -13.90 7.85 4.45
CA ASP A 63 -14.39 9.03 5.19
C ASP A 63 -14.59 8.74 6.69
N LYS A 64 -14.21 7.55 7.13
CA LYS A 64 -14.21 7.17 8.55
C LYS A 64 -12.86 7.51 9.17
N GLU A 65 -12.90 7.83 10.46
CA GLU A 65 -11.69 8.05 11.29
C GLU A 65 -10.66 6.95 11.11
N ASN A 66 -11.09 5.69 10.97
CA ASN A 66 -10.23 4.57 10.65
C ASN A 66 -10.79 3.81 9.45
N SER A 67 -9.95 3.59 8.44
CA SER A 67 -10.30 2.96 7.18
C SER A 67 -9.25 1.91 6.80
N VAL A 68 -9.72 0.78 6.25
CA VAL A 68 -8.86 -0.26 5.68
C VAL A 68 -9.23 -0.44 4.22
N GLY A 69 -8.21 -0.51 3.37
CA GLY A 69 -8.34 -0.70 1.93
C GLY A 69 -7.33 -1.70 1.43
N GLY A 70 -7.39 -1.99 0.12
CA GLY A 70 -6.38 -2.81 -0.51
C GLY A 70 -6.58 -2.90 -2.00
N ILE A 71 -5.53 -3.35 -2.68
CA ILE A 71 -5.48 -3.49 -4.13
C ILE A 71 -4.88 -4.85 -4.46
N LEU A 72 -5.49 -5.54 -5.42
CA LEU A 72 -4.87 -6.65 -6.11
C LEU A 72 -4.51 -6.22 -7.53
N ARG A 73 -3.22 -6.13 -7.82
CA ARG A 73 -2.70 -5.67 -9.11
C ARG A 73 -2.13 -6.83 -9.91
N PHE A 74 -2.47 -6.86 -11.21
CA PHE A 74 -1.90 -7.78 -12.18
C PHE A 74 -1.11 -6.97 -13.21
N GLN A 75 0.16 -7.31 -13.42
CA GLN A 75 1.03 -6.65 -14.38
C GLN A 75 1.71 -7.68 -15.28
N ARG A 76 1.52 -7.55 -16.59
CA ARG A 76 2.17 -8.36 -17.62
C ARG A 76 3.11 -7.50 -18.46
N SER A 77 4.33 -7.98 -18.67
CA SER A 77 5.30 -7.44 -19.64
C SER A 77 5.44 -8.43 -20.80
N PHE A 78 5.49 -7.90 -22.03
CA PHE A 78 5.58 -8.66 -23.28
C PHE A 78 6.95 -8.49 -23.93
#